data_AF-B7UF01-F1
#
_entry.id   AF-B7UF01-F1
#
_cell.length_a   1.000
_cell.length_b   1.000
_cell.length_c   1.000
_cell.angle_alpha   90.00
_cell.angle_beta   90.00
_cell.angle_gamma   90.00
#
_symmetry.space_group_name_H-M   'P 1'
#
loop_
_entity.id
_entity.type
_entity.pdbx_description
1 polymer ?
#
loop_
_entity_poly.entity_id
_entity_poly.type
_entity_poly.pdbx_seq_one_letter_code
_entity_poly.pdbx_strand_id
1 'polypeptide(L)'
;MLVFSILQQTWGQEPIKKISSSLRRQAQENSHHHCEFCGYTSKNNRLFFVDNNPLNHSTNNLSVVDPLCEAWQNIGGLDADAGHVVYLPELRPEDVNHLQRAAVHALQSGDAVYQEEAKAVINWLGTHKKEVERFWGTSHPGEFGEALLQVDKDQRPELQARWRHLALILNPKKLTGKGIFAGSKPESDTASWTVLYQKHLAKDK
;
A
#
# COMPACT_ATOMS: atom_id res chain seq x y z
N MET A 1 0.23 -1.57 12.23
CA MET A 1 0.05 -2.81 11.45
C MET A 1 -0.90 -2.49 10.32
N LEU A 2 -0.42 -2.62 9.09
CA LEU A 2 -1.20 -2.38 7.89
C LEU A 2 -2.20 -3.53 7.69
N VAL A 3 -3.48 -3.18 7.60
CA VAL A 3 -4.58 -4.11 7.34
C VAL A 3 -5.39 -3.60 6.16
N PHE A 4 -6.02 -4.51 5.42
CA PHE A 4 -6.96 -4.13 4.37
C PHE A 4 -8.17 -3.43 4.96
N SER A 5 -8.50 -2.28 4.39
CA SER A 5 -9.67 -1.51 4.77
C SER A 5 -10.41 -1.01 3.55
N ILE A 6 -11.64 -0.59 3.79
CA ILE A 6 -12.48 0.13 2.86
C ILE A 6 -12.63 1.55 3.41
N LEU A 7 -12.40 2.56 2.57
CA LEU A 7 -12.72 3.93 2.96
C LEU A 7 -14.22 3.99 3.28
N GLN A 8 -14.56 4.25 4.55
CA GLN A 8 -15.95 4.47 4.92
C GLN A 8 -16.39 5.80 4.31
N GLN A 9 -17.14 5.75 3.22
CA GLN A 9 -17.95 6.90 2.84
C GLN A 9 -19.03 7.07 3.91
N THR A 10 -18.90 8.09 4.75
CA THR A 10 -20.01 8.55 5.59
C THR A 10 -21.13 8.98 4.65
N TRP A 11 -22.25 8.26 4.68
CA TRP A 11 -23.40 8.48 3.81
C TRP A 11 -23.85 9.96 3.82
N GLY A 12 -24.08 10.54 2.63
CA GLY A 12 -24.59 11.90 2.45
C GLY A 12 -23.53 13.01 2.31
N GLN A 13 -22.24 12.68 2.29
CA GLN A 13 -21.18 13.67 2.05
C GLN A 13 -20.83 13.73 0.55
N GLU A 14 -20.95 14.91 -0.06
CA GLU A 14 -20.27 15.14 -1.34
C GLU A 14 -18.76 14.94 -1.14
N PRO A 15 -18.03 14.32 -2.09
CA PRO A 15 -16.58 14.26 -2.02
C PRO A 15 -16.05 15.67 -1.78
N ILE A 16 -15.24 15.88 -0.74
CA ILE A 16 -14.68 17.19 -0.42
C ILE A 16 -13.99 17.72 -1.68
N LYS A 17 -14.68 18.64 -2.38
CA LYS A 17 -14.32 19.08 -3.73
C LYS A 17 -12.95 19.75 -3.79
N LYS A 18 -12.40 20.19 -2.64
CA LYS A 18 -11.01 20.62 -2.44
C LYS A 18 -10.54 20.33 -1.01
N ILE A 19 -9.64 19.37 -0.84
CA ILE A 19 -8.83 19.24 0.39
C ILE A 19 -8.12 20.57 0.62
N SER A 20 -8.28 21.17 1.81
CA SER A 20 -7.62 22.45 2.09
C SER A 20 -6.10 22.27 2.18
N SER A 21 -5.35 23.19 1.57
CA SER A 21 -3.88 23.17 1.62
C SER A 21 -3.35 23.31 3.05
N SER A 22 -4.11 23.97 3.94
CA SER A 22 -3.79 24.10 5.35
C SER A 22 -3.86 22.76 6.10
N LEU A 23 -4.91 21.96 5.88
CA LEU A 23 -5.05 20.64 6.51
C LEU A 23 -3.94 19.69 6.07
N ARG A 24 -3.60 19.69 4.77
CA ARG A 24 -2.47 18.90 4.26
C ARG A 24 -1.15 19.30 4.93
N ARG A 25 -0.89 20.60 5.09
CA ARG A 25 0.33 21.08 5.73
C ARG A 25 0.38 20.68 7.20
N GLN A 26 -0.73 20.82 7.93
CA GLN A 26 -0.80 20.43 9.34
C GLN A 26 -0.56 18.93 9.51
N ALA A 27 -1.17 18.09 8.68
CA ALA A 27 -0.94 16.65 8.69
C ALA A 27 0.54 16.29 8.44
N GLN A 28 1.19 16.98 7.50
CA GLN A 28 2.62 16.80 7.21
C GLN A 28 3.51 17.20 8.40
N GLU A 29 3.19 18.30 9.07
CA GLU A 29 3.89 18.78 10.28
C GLU A 29 3.71 17.80 11.45
N ASN A 30 2.47 17.34 11.71
CA ASN A 30 2.16 16.39 12.79
C ASN A 30 2.88 15.05 12.65
N SER A 31 2.96 14.54 11.43
CA SER A 31 3.54 13.23 11.11
C SER A 31 5.03 13.28 10.78
N HIS A 32 5.64 14.47 10.75
CA HIS A 32 6.98 14.68 10.19
C HIS A 32 7.15 14.04 8.80
N HIS A 33 6.10 14.09 7.98
CA HIS A 33 6.01 13.45 6.67
C HIS A 33 6.08 11.91 6.66
N HIS A 34 6.02 11.22 7.81
CA HIS A 34 6.01 9.76 7.88
C HIS A 34 4.61 9.21 7.57
N CYS A 35 4.54 8.22 6.68
CA CYS A 35 3.33 7.47 6.46
C CYS A 35 2.86 6.81 7.77
N GLU A 36 1.58 6.98 8.11
CA GLU A 36 0.91 6.40 9.28
C GLU A 36 1.12 4.88 9.42
N PHE A 37 1.24 4.18 8.30
CA PHE A 37 1.24 2.72 8.30
C PHE A 37 2.63 2.09 8.19
N CYS A 38 3.46 2.56 7.26
CA CYS A 38 4.77 1.97 6.97
C CYS A 38 5.94 2.88 7.38
N GLY A 39 5.71 4.11 7.85
CA GLY A 39 6.78 5.01 8.26
C GLY A 39 7.54 5.69 7.11
N TYR A 40 7.25 5.37 5.85
CA TYR A 40 7.88 6.00 4.68
C TYR A 40 7.80 7.53 4.75
N THR A 41 8.95 8.19 4.75
CA THR A 41 9.04 9.65 4.81
C THR A 41 8.99 10.26 3.41
N SER A 42 7.98 11.09 3.15
CA SER A 42 7.90 11.80 1.87
C SER A 42 7.01 13.04 1.94
N LYS A 43 7.47 14.13 1.31
CA LYS A 43 6.65 15.33 1.08
C LYS A 43 5.45 15.09 0.15
N ASN A 44 5.46 13.98 -0.59
CA ASN A 44 4.38 13.59 -1.50
C ASN A 44 3.30 12.73 -0.82
N ASN A 45 3.50 12.32 0.44
CA ASN A 45 2.46 11.63 1.21
C ASN A 45 1.20 12.51 1.30
N ARG A 46 0.03 11.86 1.21
CA ARG A 46 -1.28 12.49 1.11
C ARG A 46 -1.91 12.64 2.48
N LEU A 47 -2.83 13.60 2.62
CA LEU A 47 -3.60 13.78 3.85
C LEU A 47 -4.40 12.50 4.15
N PHE A 48 -4.33 12.06 5.40
CA PHE A 48 -5.05 10.92 5.93
C PHE A 48 -5.76 11.30 7.22
N PHE A 49 -7.01 10.86 7.37
CA PHE A 49 -7.81 11.04 8.58
C PHE A 49 -7.81 9.71 9.34
N VAL A 50 -7.21 9.67 10.53
CA VAL A 50 -6.96 8.43 11.29
C VAL A 50 -8.26 7.69 11.61
N ASP A 51 -9.32 8.42 11.95
CA ASP A 51 -10.65 7.88 12.23
C ASP A 51 -11.52 7.67 10.97
N ASN A 52 -10.98 7.93 9.78
CA ASN A 52 -11.69 7.96 8.50
C ASN A 52 -12.85 8.97 8.41
N ASN A 53 -12.92 9.95 9.31
CA ASN A 53 -13.89 11.03 9.30
C ASN A 53 -13.24 12.33 8.82
N PRO A 54 -13.50 12.75 7.57
CA PRO A 54 -12.87 13.94 7.01
C PRO A 54 -13.43 15.26 7.57
N LEU A 55 -14.44 15.21 8.45
CA LEU A 55 -14.95 16.38 9.19
C LEU A 55 -14.24 16.57 10.53
N ASN A 56 -13.53 15.55 11.02
CA ASN A 56 -12.77 15.65 12.26
C ASN A 56 -11.36 16.19 11.97
N HIS A 57 -11.17 17.50 12.18
CA HIS A 57 -9.90 18.18 11.95
C HIS A 57 -9.04 18.29 13.21
N SER A 58 -9.29 17.49 14.25
CA SER A 58 -8.44 17.50 15.44
C SER A 58 -7.00 17.13 15.07
N THR A 59 -6.02 17.77 15.72
CA THR A 59 -4.60 17.58 15.39
C THR A 59 -4.17 16.10 15.43
N ASN A 60 -4.68 15.34 16.40
CA ASN A 60 -4.43 13.91 16.54
C ASN A 60 -5.15 13.02 15.50
N ASN A 61 -6.04 13.58 14.68
CA ASN A 61 -6.71 12.86 13.60
C ASN A 61 -6.08 13.11 12.22
N LEU A 62 -5.18 14.09 12.12
CA LEU A 62 -4.54 14.47 10.86
C LEU A 62 -3.15 13.82 10.76
N SER A 63 -3.00 12.88 9.85
CA SER A 63 -1.74 12.20 9.53
C SER A 63 -1.52 12.17 8.01
N VAL A 64 -0.46 11.51 7.55
CA VAL A 64 -0.21 11.31 6.13
C VAL A 64 -0.09 9.84 5.75
N VAL A 65 -0.42 9.52 4.51
CA VAL A 65 -0.35 8.17 3.97
C VAL A 65 0.39 8.16 2.64
N ASP A 66 1.21 7.14 2.41
CA ASP A 66 1.86 6.95 1.12
C ASP A 66 0.94 6.23 0.11
N PRO A 67 1.17 6.38 -1.21
CA PRO A 67 0.29 5.81 -2.23
C PRO A 67 0.04 4.29 -2.15
N LEU A 68 1.00 3.50 -1.63
CA LEU A 68 0.83 2.06 -1.47
C LEU A 68 -0.10 1.79 -0.29
N CYS A 69 0.19 2.33 0.88
CA CYS A 69 -0.66 2.14 2.06
C CYS A 69 -2.06 2.75 1.88
N GLU A 70 -2.20 3.83 1.10
CA GLU A 70 -3.50 4.41 0.74
C GLU A 70 -4.36 3.41 -0.04
N ALA A 71 -3.78 2.70 -0.99
CA ALA A 71 -4.49 1.67 -1.75
C ALA A 71 -4.96 0.50 -0.86
N TRP A 72 -4.15 0.11 0.13
CA TRP A 72 -4.55 -0.88 1.13
C TRP A 72 -5.73 -0.42 1.99
N GLN A 73 -5.77 0.87 2.34
CA GLN A 73 -6.88 1.46 3.11
C GLN A 73 -8.14 1.69 2.27
N ASN A 74 -8.06 1.56 0.95
CA ASN A 74 -9.16 1.72 0.02
C ASN A 74 -9.23 0.56 -0.99
N ILE A 75 -9.12 -0.68 -0.51
CA ILE A 75 -9.00 -1.84 -1.40
C ILE A 75 -10.24 -2.00 -2.30
N GLY A 76 -11.43 -1.63 -1.81
CA GLY A 76 -12.67 -1.66 -2.58
C GLY A 76 -12.77 -0.62 -3.71
N GLY A 77 -11.93 0.43 -3.68
CA GLY A 77 -11.86 1.43 -4.74
C GLY A 77 -10.93 1.06 -5.89
N LEU A 78 -10.31 -0.13 -5.84
CA LEU A 78 -9.32 -0.58 -6.82
C LEU A 78 -9.97 -1.40 -7.94
N ASP A 79 -9.69 -0.99 -9.18
CA ASP A 79 -10.08 -1.73 -10.39
C ASP A 79 -9.15 -2.94 -10.66
N ALA A 80 -9.51 -3.75 -11.66
CA ALA A 80 -8.75 -4.95 -12.05
C ALA A 80 -7.33 -4.64 -12.55
N ASP A 81 -7.12 -3.43 -13.07
CA ASP A 81 -5.81 -2.99 -13.59
C ASP A 81 -4.93 -2.40 -12.48
N ALA A 82 -5.46 -2.20 -11.28
CA ALA A 82 -4.75 -1.58 -10.16
C ALA A 82 -3.70 -2.50 -9.56
N GLY A 83 -3.93 -3.81 -9.57
CA GLY A 83 -3.07 -4.78 -8.91
C GLY A 83 -3.79 -6.08 -8.59
N HIS A 84 -3.17 -6.89 -7.75
CA HIS A 84 -3.73 -8.16 -7.29
C HIS A 84 -3.30 -8.48 -5.86
N VAL A 85 -4.14 -9.23 -5.16
CA VAL A 85 -3.85 -9.76 -3.83
C VAL A 85 -3.03 -11.04 -3.95
N VAL A 86 -1.99 -11.16 -3.12
CA VAL A 86 -1.06 -12.29 -3.06
C VAL A 86 -0.97 -12.86 -1.65
N TYR A 87 -0.49 -14.09 -1.53
CA TYR A 87 -0.21 -14.72 -0.23
C TYR A 87 1.29 -14.78 0.02
N LEU A 88 1.77 -14.04 1.03
CA LEU A 88 3.19 -13.87 1.36
C LEU A 88 3.39 -13.94 2.89
N PRO A 89 3.30 -15.12 3.52
CA PRO A 89 3.37 -15.25 4.97
C PRO A 89 4.75 -14.96 5.57
N GLU A 90 5.81 -14.96 4.75
CA GLU A 90 7.17 -14.64 5.19
C GLU A 90 7.44 -13.12 5.27
N LEU A 91 6.52 -12.30 4.78
CA LEU A 91 6.67 -10.86 4.69
C LEU A 91 5.54 -10.14 5.41
N ARG A 92 5.89 -9.10 6.16
CA ARG A 92 4.89 -8.18 6.66
C ARG A 92 4.35 -7.33 5.50
N PRO A 93 3.05 -7.02 5.48
CA PRO A 93 2.45 -6.07 4.54
C PRO A 93 3.25 -4.79 4.28
N GLU A 94 3.78 -4.19 5.35
CA GLU A 94 4.57 -2.97 5.29
C GLU A 94 5.88 -3.19 4.52
N ASP A 95 6.56 -4.32 4.76
CA ASP A 95 7.80 -4.69 4.07
C ASP A 95 7.55 -4.94 2.57
N VAL A 96 6.39 -5.52 2.22
CA VAL A 96 5.98 -5.68 0.81
C VAL A 96 5.78 -4.32 0.14
N ASN A 97 5.15 -3.36 0.82
CA ASN A 97 5.01 -2.01 0.30
C ASN A 97 6.37 -1.33 0.12
N HIS A 98 7.28 -1.45 1.10
CA HIS A 98 8.64 -0.94 0.93
C HIS A 98 9.32 -1.59 -0.30
N LEU A 99 9.18 -2.92 -0.47
CA LEU A 99 9.72 -3.68 -1.61
C LEU A 99 9.23 -3.17 -2.96
N GLN A 100 7.91 -3.00 -3.08
CA GLN A 100 7.32 -2.41 -4.27
C GLN A 100 7.84 -1.00 -4.51
N ARG A 101 8.00 -0.17 -3.47
CA ARG A 101 8.49 1.21 -3.63
C ARG A 101 9.90 1.26 -4.17
N ALA A 102 10.83 0.46 -3.64
CA ALA A 102 12.19 0.43 -4.17
C ALA A 102 12.24 -0.12 -5.60
N ALA A 103 11.42 -1.14 -5.91
CA ALA A 103 11.30 -1.63 -7.28
C ALA A 103 10.78 -0.54 -8.23
N VAL A 104 9.77 0.25 -7.83
CA VAL A 104 9.31 1.39 -8.63
C VAL A 104 10.41 2.43 -8.83
N HIS A 105 11.19 2.76 -7.80
CA HIS A 105 12.34 3.67 -7.95
C HIS A 105 13.40 3.13 -8.90
N ALA A 106 13.72 1.83 -8.82
CA ALA A 106 14.67 1.18 -9.70
C ALA A 106 14.18 1.09 -11.15
N LEU A 107 12.87 0.87 -11.38
CA LEU A 107 12.25 0.96 -12.71
C LEU A 107 12.36 2.36 -13.33
N GLN A 108 12.43 3.41 -12.51
CA GLN A 108 12.59 4.80 -12.96
C GLN A 108 14.06 5.23 -13.07
N SER A 109 15.01 4.36 -12.73
CA SER A 109 16.43 4.66 -12.84
C SER A 109 16.87 4.74 -14.30
N GLY A 110 18.00 5.41 -14.56
CA GLY A 110 18.64 5.38 -15.88
C GLY A 110 19.47 4.12 -16.14
N ASP A 111 19.53 3.19 -15.18
CA ASP A 111 20.35 1.98 -15.24
C ASP A 111 19.51 0.77 -15.66
N ALA A 112 19.85 0.18 -16.80
CA ALA A 112 19.14 -0.97 -17.34
C ALA A 112 19.19 -2.20 -16.41
N VAL A 113 20.28 -2.40 -15.66
CA VAL A 113 20.41 -3.53 -14.72
C VAL A 113 19.39 -3.37 -13.60
N TYR A 114 19.30 -2.17 -13.00
CA TYR A 114 18.31 -1.89 -11.96
C TYR A 114 16.87 -2.00 -12.46
N GLN A 115 16.60 -1.63 -13.71
CA GLN A 115 15.29 -1.82 -14.30
C GLN A 115 14.92 -3.29 -14.45
N GLU A 116 15.85 -4.15 -14.90
CA GLU A 116 15.61 -5.59 -15.05
C GLU A 116 15.42 -6.28 -13.69
N GLU A 117 16.28 -5.98 -12.70
CA GLU A 117 16.15 -6.50 -11.33
C GLU A 117 14.80 -6.10 -10.71
N ALA A 118 14.36 -4.86 -10.92
CA ALA A 118 13.07 -4.39 -10.42
C ALA A 118 11.89 -5.13 -11.07
N LYS A 119 11.96 -5.40 -12.38
CA LYS A 119 10.96 -6.23 -13.08
C LYS A 119 10.93 -7.63 -12.50
N ALA A 120 12.10 -8.24 -12.24
CA ALA A 120 12.20 -9.57 -11.65
C ALA A 120 11.53 -9.62 -10.26
N VAL A 121 11.79 -8.64 -9.40
CA VAL A 121 11.15 -8.53 -8.07
C VAL A 121 9.63 -8.40 -8.18
N ILE A 122 9.12 -7.51 -9.04
CA ILE A 122 7.67 -7.31 -9.19
C ILE A 122 7.00 -8.55 -9.77
N ASN A 123 7.64 -9.20 -10.76
CA ASN A 123 7.14 -10.46 -11.32
C ASN A 123 7.13 -11.56 -10.27
N TRP A 124 8.19 -11.68 -9.46
CA TRP A 124 8.27 -12.64 -8.37
C TRP A 124 7.13 -12.43 -7.37
N LEU A 125 6.92 -11.20 -6.90
CA LEU A 125 5.78 -10.86 -6.04
C LEU A 125 4.45 -11.30 -6.67
N GLY A 126 4.27 -11.03 -7.96
CA GLY A 126 3.05 -11.40 -8.68
C GLY A 126 2.84 -12.90 -8.89
N THR A 127 3.88 -13.73 -8.77
CA THR A 127 3.71 -15.20 -8.85
C THR A 127 2.88 -15.76 -7.70
N HIS A 128 2.89 -15.07 -6.54
CA HIS A 128 2.22 -15.46 -5.30
C HIS A 128 0.69 -15.20 -5.29
N LYS A 129 0.13 -14.73 -6.41
CA LYS A 129 -1.32 -14.56 -6.57
C LYS A 129 -2.04 -15.89 -6.79
N LYS A 130 -1.35 -16.89 -7.33
CA LYS A 130 -1.93 -18.20 -7.68
C LYS A 130 -2.48 -18.92 -6.45
N GLU A 131 -1.83 -18.74 -5.31
CA GLU A 131 -2.21 -19.28 -4.01
C GLU A 131 -3.54 -18.67 -3.54
N VAL A 132 -3.71 -17.36 -3.76
CA VAL A 132 -4.95 -16.63 -3.45
C VAL A 132 -6.06 -17.06 -4.39
N GLU A 133 -5.79 -17.10 -5.69
CA GLU A 133 -6.75 -17.56 -6.71
C GLU A 133 -7.22 -19.00 -6.42
N ARG A 134 -6.32 -19.89 -6.00
CA ARG A 134 -6.67 -21.27 -5.64
C ARG A 134 -7.56 -21.36 -4.39
N PHE A 135 -7.31 -20.53 -3.38
CA PHE A 135 -8.04 -20.61 -2.12
C PHE A 135 -9.35 -19.82 -2.12
N TRP A 136 -9.34 -18.62 -2.70
CA TRP A 136 -10.45 -17.67 -2.69
C TRP A 136 -11.22 -17.60 -4.02
N GLY A 137 -10.69 -18.20 -5.10
CA GLY A 137 -11.27 -18.12 -6.44
C GLY A 137 -10.91 -16.83 -7.20
N THR A 138 -10.22 -15.88 -6.55
CA THR A 138 -9.92 -14.55 -7.09
C THR A 138 -8.65 -13.98 -6.47
N SER A 139 -7.97 -13.09 -7.20
CA SER A 139 -6.92 -12.20 -6.68
C SER A 139 -7.29 -10.72 -6.86
N HIS A 140 -8.52 -10.42 -7.29
CA HIS A 140 -8.95 -9.06 -7.61
C HIS A 140 -9.17 -8.24 -6.33
N PRO A 141 -8.46 -7.13 -6.10
CA PRO A 141 -8.53 -6.38 -4.84
C PRO A 141 -9.93 -5.86 -4.51
N GLY A 142 -10.66 -5.37 -5.51
CA GLY A 142 -12.03 -4.90 -5.32
C GLY A 142 -12.99 -5.98 -4.81
N GLU A 143 -12.75 -7.27 -5.07
CA GLU A 143 -13.60 -8.35 -4.56
C GLU A 143 -13.35 -8.62 -3.07
N PHE A 144 -12.11 -8.42 -2.60
CA PHE A 144 -11.80 -8.41 -1.17
C PHE A 144 -12.43 -7.18 -0.49
N GLY A 145 -12.46 -6.03 -1.16
CA GLY A 145 -13.17 -4.85 -0.67
C GLY A 145 -14.68 -5.08 -0.53
N GLU A 146 -15.29 -5.74 -1.51
CA GLU A 146 -16.70 -6.13 -1.47
C GLU A 146 -16.97 -7.13 -0.34
N ALA A 147 -16.09 -8.11 -0.12
CA ALA A 147 -16.21 -9.03 1.02
C ALA A 147 -16.16 -8.28 2.37
N LEU A 148 -15.34 -7.24 2.51
CA LEU A 148 -15.34 -6.38 3.72
C LEU A 148 -16.64 -5.56 3.88
N LEU A 149 -17.27 -5.17 2.78
CA LEU A 149 -18.55 -4.45 2.80
C LEU A 149 -19.70 -5.33 3.28
N GLN A 150 -19.69 -6.61 2.90
CA GLN A 150 -20.74 -7.58 3.26
C GLN A 150 -20.66 -8.08 4.70
N VAL A 151 -19.53 -7.87 5.38
CA VAL A 151 -19.32 -8.29 6.77
C VAL A 151 -19.65 -7.15 7.73
N ASP A 152 -20.41 -7.48 8.79
CA ASP A 152 -20.78 -6.55 9.85
C ASP A 152 -19.54 -5.91 10.49
N LYS A 153 -19.65 -4.64 10.91
CA LYS A 153 -18.49 -3.84 11.34
C LYS A 153 -17.72 -4.48 12.51
N ASP A 154 -18.43 -5.18 13.40
CA ASP A 154 -17.90 -5.90 14.56
C ASP A 154 -17.13 -7.18 14.18
N GLN A 155 -17.44 -7.79 13.04
CA GLN A 155 -16.79 -9.01 12.52
C GLN A 155 -15.58 -8.71 11.61
N ARG A 156 -15.45 -7.49 11.10
CA ARG A 156 -14.33 -7.09 10.23
C ARG A 156 -12.94 -7.34 10.84
N PRO A 157 -12.67 -7.06 12.12
CA PRO A 157 -11.36 -7.34 12.71
C PRO A 157 -10.96 -8.82 12.63
N GLU A 158 -11.93 -9.74 12.79
CA GLU A 158 -11.68 -11.18 12.68
C GLU A 158 -11.32 -11.57 11.24
N LEU A 159 -12.09 -11.05 10.25
CA LEU A 159 -11.78 -11.27 8.84
C LEU A 159 -10.40 -10.70 8.47
N GLN A 160 -10.09 -9.48 8.89
CA GLN A 160 -8.78 -8.84 8.67
C GLN A 160 -7.64 -9.65 9.31
N ALA A 161 -7.85 -10.23 10.50
CA ALA A 161 -6.86 -11.11 11.13
C ALA A 161 -6.59 -12.37 10.31
N ARG A 162 -7.60 -12.94 9.64
CA ARG A 162 -7.43 -14.07 8.70
C ARG A 162 -6.63 -13.67 7.46
N TRP A 163 -6.64 -12.39 7.11
CA TRP A 163 -5.91 -11.82 5.96
C TRP A 163 -4.51 -11.32 6.30
N ARG A 164 -4.00 -11.54 7.52
CA ARG A 164 -2.69 -11.07 7.99
C ARG A 164 -1.47 -11.43 7.10
N HIS A 165 -1.61 -12.46 6.25
CA HIS A 165 -0.56 -12.95 5.35
C HIS A 165 -0.82 -12.58 3.89
N LEU A 166 -1.90 -11.86 3.62
CA LEU A 166 -2.18 -11.35 2.29
C LEU A 166 -1.45 -10.03 2.08
N ALA A 167 -1.02 -9.78 0.85
CA ALA A 167 -0.44 -8.52 0.43
C ALA A 167 -1.04 -8.01 -0.88
N LEU A 168 -1.03 -6.71 -1.10
CA LEU A 168 -1.52 -6.09 -2.34
C LEU A 168 -0.35 -5.67 -3.21
N ILE A 169 -0.20 -6.34 -4.35
CA ILE A 169 0.80 -6.00 -5.35
C ILE A 169 0.15 -5.11 -6.40
N LEU A 170 0.53 -3.84 -6.39
CA LEU A 170 0.03 -2.82 -7.30
C LEU A 170 0.79 -2.83 -8.62
N ASN A 171 0.07 -2.51 -9.69
CA ASN A 171 0.64 -2.33 -11.01
C ASN A 171 1.65 -1.18 -11.00
N PRO A 172 2.95 -1.43 -11.26
CA PRO A 172 3.98 -0.40 -11.17
C PRO A 172 3.73 0.76 -12.14
N LYS A 173 3.07 0.51 -13.29
CA LYS A 173 2.76 1.58 -14.26
C LYS A 173 1.86 2.67 -13.68
N LYS A 174 0.98 2.32 -12.72
CA LYS A 174 0.12 3.29 -12.00
C LYS A 174 0.87 4.04 -10.89
N LEU A 175 2.07 3.57 -10.55
CA LEU A 175 2.94 4.12 -9.51
C LEU A 175 4.19 4.83 -10.06
N THR A 176 4.48 4.66 -11.35
CA THR A 176 5.52 5.39 -12.06
C THR A 176 4.99 6.75 -12.51
N GLY A 177 5.58 7.82 -11.97
CA GLY A 177 5.25 9.18 -12.35
C GLY A 177 5.95 10.21 -11.47
N LYS A 178 6.07 11.44 -11.97
CA LYS A 178 6.60 12.55 -11.16
C LYS A 178 5.61 12.85 -10.03
N GLY A 179 6.10 12.89 -8.79
CA GLY A 179 5.31 13.32 -7.63
C GLY A 179 4.50 12.22 -6.93
N ILE A 180 4.60 10.94 -7.35
CA ILE A 180 3.95 9.82 -6.65
C ILE A 180 4.75 9.49 -5.39
N PHE A 181 6.01 9.10 -5.55
CA PHE A 181 6.97 8.94 -4.45
C PHE A 181 7.96 10.10 -4.45
N ALA A 182 8.60 10.38 -3.32
CA ALA A 182 9.69 11.35 -3.28
C ALA A 182 10.86 10.80 -4.10
N GLY A 183 11.54 11.64 -4.89
CA GLY A 183 12.75 11.25 -5.62
C GLY A 183 13.98 10.99 -4.74
N SER A 184 13.79 10.80 -3.44
CA SER A 184 14.84 10.49 -2.48
C SER A 184 15.30 9.03 -2.63
N LYS A 185 16.47 8.71 -2.05
CA LYS A 185 17.03 7.36 -2.03
C LYS A 185 16.05 6.36 -1.39
N PRO A 186 16.17 5.05 -1.71
CA PRO A 186 15.40 4.00 -1.06
C PRO A 186 15.49 4.09 0.46
N GLU A 187 14.44 3.62 1.12
CA GLU A 187 14.24 3.73 2.57
C GLU A 187 15.42 3.11 3.34
N SER A 188 15.85 3.74 4.43
CA SER A 188 17.00 3.28 5.22
C SER A 188 16.65 2.15 6.19
N ASP A 189 15.37 1.98 6.53
CA ASP A 189 14.91 0.88 7.40
C ASP A 189 14.41 -0.29 6.54
N THR A 190 15.36 -1.11 6.12
CA THR A 190 15.15 -2.27 5.25
C THR A 190 15.69 -3.52 5.91
N ALA A 191 15.60 -3.62 7.25
CA ALA A 191 16.27 -4.66 8.04
C ALA A 191 16.01 -6.12 7.56
N SER A 192 14.90 -6.39 6.88
CA SER A 192 14.55 -7.71 6.32
C SER A 192 14.99 -7.93 4.86
N TRP A 193 15.45 -6.91 4.15
CA TRP A 193 15.64 -6.94 2.70
C TRP A 193 16.83 -7.75 2.26
N THR A 194 17.93 -7.70 3.02
CA THR A 194 19.09 -8.54 2.75
C THR A 194 18.71 -10.02 2.77
N VAL A 195 17.82 -10.43 3.69
CA VAL A 195 17.35 -11.82 3.78
C VAL A 195 16.49 -12.20 2.57
N LEU A 196 15.63 -11.30 2.10
CA LEU A 196 14.80 -11.53 0.92
C LEU A 196 15.61 -11.65 -0.36
N TYR A 197 16.58 -10.75 -0.53
CA TYR A 197 17.48 -10.77 -1.68
C TYR A 197 18.29 -12.07 -1.74
N GLN A 198 18.82 -12.53 -0.59
CA GLN A 198 19.52 -13.81 -0.53
C GLN A 198 18.62 -15.01 -0.84
N LYS A 199 17.35 -15.00 -0.39
CA LYS A 199 16.37 -16.03 -0.77
C LYS A 199 16.05 -16.03 -2.27
N HIS A 200 16.02 -14.86 -2.92
CA HIS A 200 15.82 -14.78 -4.36
C HIS A 200 17.00 -15.37 -5.13
N LEU A 201 18.24 -14.97 -4.81
CA LEU A 201 19.45 -15.53 -5.42
C LEU A 201 19.58 -17.05 -5.25
N ALA A 202 18.99 -17.61 -4.19
CA ALA A 202 18.97 -19.05 -3.96
C ALA A 202 17.97 -19.82 -4.83
N LYS A 203 17.00 -19.16 -5.47
CA LYS A 203 16.03 -19.80 -6.38
C LYS A 203 16.57 -20.03 -7.79
N ASP A 204 17.67 -19.36 -8.16
CA ASP A 204 18.33 -19.48 -9.47
C ASP A 204 19.57 -20.40 -9.44
N LYS A 205 19.72 -21.21 -8.38
CA LYS A 205 20.72 -22.27 -8.24
C LYS A 205 20.06 -23.64 -8.17
#